data_AF-A0A9D1KPB5-F1
#
_entry.id   AF-A0A9D1KPB5-F1
#
_cell.length_a   1.000
_cell.length_b   1.000
_cell.length_c   1.000
_cell.angle_alpha   90.00
_cell.angle_beta   90.00
_cell.angle_gamma   90.00
#
_symmetry.space_group_name_H-M   'P 1'
#
loop_
_entity.id
_entity.type
_entity.pdbx_description
1 polymer ?
#
loop_
_entity_poly.entity_id
_entity_poly.type
_entity_poly.pdbx_seq_one_letter_code
_entity_poly.pdbx_strand_id
1 'polypeptide(L)'
;MKKIIISAAAAAMLLSSAAYAAGPEIDFDYNSGMLTIQGTTEKPDETITLNILKPGVDIEQLYGENGESILHNDYTVTDDNGRYSFIIPIPEGAEKGQYTGYIGAPSFDAPEEFTLAYMSGEEYAEAVGRLNAAAGDAQEFKSVLDEIGEEIGFVNSLTSVVDADEAAELLRKAVAEQSLSTTNSGDNKKLYDTITVIQAFNENKMTDFADYADSIIIDNEKTIEFYKDIISGGSAEAVFTYAASGKNIQSIDELETVLEDAVMISVVRYPDGIGNIEKVLKEYKDRTGAKTDSAKNANYSAISGKSYSSVDALIQAFNNSVNSNGTGTGGGGGGSTGGGGSTGGGGSTGGGNIASPINPSNPTKPEIGIKFEDLNSVPWAYEAISKLFSAGVISGRSETIFAPNDFVTREEFAKLVVTAFGFNDDNFTNNYVDVPKGAWYEQYVCSATEHGICNGIGDSKFGVGTNIKRQDMCVMIYNAIKANGDSLASAGIEFSDAADIADYASEAVGALANAGVVNGVGDNLFDPNGTATRAQAAVIINNALEMQ
;
A
#
# COMPACT_ATOMS: atom_id res chain seq x y z
N MET A 1 -9.62 -12.92 48.06
CA MET A 1 -8.53 -12.28 47.31
C MET A 1 -9.06 -11.51 46.09
N LYS A 2 -10.14 -10.72 46.21
CA LYS A 2 -10.81 -10.00 45.10
C LYS A 2 -10.67 -8.46 45.20
N LYS A 3 -9.56 -7.96 45.75
CA LYS A 3 -9.39 -6.52 46.07
C LYS A 3 -8.05 -5.90 45.67
N ILE A 4 -7.24 -6.53 44.82
CA ILE A 4 -5.88 -6.03 44.49
C ILE A 4 -5.57 -6.12 42.99
N ILE A 5 -6.51 -5.75 42.12
CA ILE A 5 -6.23 -5.52 40.68
C ILE A 5 -7.04 -4.32 40.18
N ILE A 6 -6.95 -3.19 40.88
CA ILE A 6 -7.50 -1.89 40.39
C ILE A 6 -6.35 -0.87 40.18
N SER A 7 -5.11 -1.20 40.57
CA SER A 7 -4.05 -0.20 40.74
C SER A 7 -2.88 -0.32 39.76
N ALA A 8 -3.00 -1.01 38.62
CA ALA A 8 -1.89 -1.17 37.68
C ALA A 8 -2.12 -0.63 36.25
N ALA A 9 -3.37 -0.37 35.84
CA ALA A 9 -3.68 0.05 34.47
C ALA A 9 -3.89 1.57 34.30
N ALA A 10 -3.90 2.35 35.38
CA ALA A 10 -4.42 3.72 35.36
C ALA A 10 -3.33 4.83 35.30
N ALA A 11 -2.11 4.52 34.88
CA ALA A 11 -1.00 5.47 34.94
C ALA A 11 -0.12 5.48 33.69
N ALA A 12 -0.63 6.10 32.62
CA ALA A 12 0.06 7.10 31.79
C ALA A 12 -0.65 7.24 30.45
N MET A 13 -1.33 8.35 30.17
CA MET A 13 -1.51 8.81 28.78
C MET A 13 -1.69 10.33 28.75
N LEU A 14 -0.82 10.98 27.98
CA LEU A 14 -1.02 12.30 27.43
C LEU A 14 -1.89 12.13 26.18
N LEU A 15 -3.01 12.84 26.14
CA LEU A 15 -3.92 12.92 25.00
C LEU A 15 -3.17 13.44 23.76
N SER A 16 -2.97 12.57 22.78
CA SER A 16 -2.90 12.98 21.37
C SER A 16 -4.19 12.56 20.70
N SER A 17 -4.79 13.47 19.94
CA SER A 17 -5.96 13.23 19.09
C SER A 17 -5.80 11.91 18.34
N ALA A 18 -6.66 10.93 18.63
CA ALA A 18 -6.64 9.63 17.99
C ALA A 18 -6.84 9.81 16.48
N ALA A 19 -5.86 9.35 15.72
CA ALA A 19 -6.16 8.81 14.40
C ALA A 19 -7.08 7.60 14.65
N TYR A 20 -8.21 7.53 13.93
CA TYR A 20 -9.09 6.37 13.95
C TYR A 20 -8.30 5.16 13.45
N ALA A 21 -7.84 4.30 14.36
CA ALA A 21 -7.53 2.92 14.02
C ALA A 21 -8.85 2.18 13.77
N ALA A 22 -8.85 1.12 12.97
CA ALA A 22 -10.00 0.24 12.81
C ALA A 22 -10.35 -0.36 14.19
N GLY A 23 -11.41 0.14 14.83
CA GLY A 23 -11.88 -0.34 16.13
C GLY A 23 -12.31 -1.81 16.09
N PRO A 24 -12.65 -2.42 17.24
CA PRO A 24 -13.06 -3.83 17.29
C PRO A 24 -14.30 -4.10 16.44
N GLU A 25 -14.41 -5.32 15.94
CA GLU A 25 -15.65 -5.86 15.38
C GLU A 25 -16.64 -6.13 16.52
N ILE A 26 -17.89 -5.71 16.31
CA ILE A 26 -18.96 -5.76 17.30
C ILE A 26 -20.15 -6.49 16.68
N ASP A 27 -20.61 -7.54 17.35
CA ASP A 27 -21.75 -8.34 16.91
C ASP A 27 -22.71 -8.62 18.07
N PHE A 28 -23.95 -8.15 17.92
CA PHE A 28 -25.08 -8.61 18.70
C PHE A 28 -25.79 -9.77 18.00
N ASP A 29 -25.77 -10.93 18.66
CA ASP A 29 -26.65 -12.05 18.36
C ASP A 29 -27.86 -11.99 19.31
N TYR A 30 -28.95 -11.44 18.79
CA TYR A 30 -30.20 -11.28 19.53
C TYR A 30 -30.95 -12.59 19.76
N ASN A 31 -30.60 -13.68 19.05
CA ASN A 31 -31.17 -15.00 19.35
C ASN A 31 -30.58 -15.60 20.62
N SER A 32 -29.26 -15.47 20.79
CA SER A 32 -28.57 -15.97 21.98
C SER A 32 -28.52 -14.95 23.13
N GLY A 33 -28.77 -13.67 22.84
CA GLY A 33 -28.67 -12.57 23.80
C GLY A 33 -27.22 -12.23 24.16
N MET A 34 -26.29 -12.55 23.25
CA MET A 34 -24.86 -12.37 23.46
C MET A 34 -24.35 -11.22 22.58
N LEU A 35 -23.42 -10.46 23.14
CA LEU A 35 -22.60 -9.46 22.46
C LEU A 35 -21.19 -10.02 22.33
N THR A 36 -20.69 -10.06 21.10
CA THR A 36 -19.32 -10.41 20.77
C THR A 36 -18.55 -9.14 20.42
N ILE A 37 -17.40 -8.93 21.06
CA ILE A 37 -16.46 -7.86 20.72
C ILE A 37 -15.12 -8.52 20.44
N GLN A 38 -14.59 -8.37 19.23
CA GLN A 38 -13.40 -9.08 18.81
C GLN A 38 -12.49 -8.21 17.94
N GLY A 39 -11.22 -8.60 17.89
CA GLY A 39 -10.21 -7.88 17.11
C GLY A 39 -8.88 -8.60 17.18
N THR A 40 -7.83 -7.93 16.71
CA THR A 40 -6.48 -8.47 16.69
C THR A 40 -5.49 -7.50 17.31
N THR A 41 -4.35 -8.03 17.74
CA THR A 41 -3.16 -7.26 18.14
C THR A 41 -1.93 -7.87 17.49
N GLU A 42 -0.81 -7.16 17.52
CA GLU A 42 0.46 -7.66 16.98
C GLU A 42 1.08 -8.80 17.81
N LYS A 43 0.59 -9.08 19.02
CA LYS A 43 1.22 -9.99 19.96
C LYS A 43 0.30 -11.14 20.38
N PRO A 44 0.77 -12.40 20.27
CA PRO A 44 0.09 -13.52 20.91
C PRO A 44 0.28 -13.48 22.43
N ASP A 45 -0.56 -14.22 23.16
CA ASP A 45 -0.56 -14.31 24.63
C ASP A 45 -0.64 -12.94 25.36
N GLU A 46 -1.14 -11.91 24.68
CA GLU A 46 -1.31 -10.57 25.23
C GLU A 46 -2.64 -10.44 25.98
N THR A 47 -2.59 -9.81 27.16
CA THR A 47 -3.82 -9.53 27.92
C THR A 47 -4.54 -8.33 27.35
N ILE A 48 -5.80 -8.53 26.99
CA ILE A 48 -6.70 -7.49 26.48
C ILE A 48 -7.75 -7.19 27.54
N THR A 49 -7.98 -5.91 27.80
CA THR A 49 -9.00 -5.43 28.74
C THR A 49 -10.12 -4.73 28.00
N LEU A 50 -11.34 -4.96 28.44
CA LEU A 50 -12.55 -4.33 27.91
C LEU A 50 -13.24 -3.55 29.03
N ASN A 51 -13.60 -2.29 28.75
CA ASN A 51 -14.50 -1.52 29.60
C ASN A 51 -15.61 -0.90 28.73
N ILE A 52 -16.86 -1.15 29.07
CA ILE A 52 -18.04 -0.51 28.44
C ILE A 52 -18.65 0.42 29.47
N LEU A 53 -18.79 1.69 29.13
CA LEU A 53 -19.36 2.72 29.98
C LEU A 53 -20.85 2.88 29.74
N LYS A 54 -21.58 3.35 30.75
CA LYS A 54 -22.98 3.75 30.58
C LYS A 54 -23.09 4.95 29.62
N PRO A 55 -24.24 5.16 28.94
CA PRO A 55 -24.40 6.25 28.00
C PRO A 55 -24.10 7.63 28.63
N GLY A 56 -23.36 8.46 27.92
CA GLY A 56 -23.03 9.83 28.35
C GLY A 56 -21.94 9.95 29.42
N VAL A 57 -21.21 8.86 29.71
CA VAL A 57 -20.10 8.84 30.66
C VAL A 57 -18.76 8.76 29.91
N ASP A 58 -17.83 9.63 30.29
CA ASP A 58 -16.44 9.68 29.79
C ASP A 58 -15.48 8.90 30.72
N ILE A 59 -14.36 8.41 30.18
CA ILE A 59 -13.27 7.76 30.91
C ILE A 59 -12.72 8.62 32.07
N GLU A 60 -12.75 9.97 31.98
CA GLU A 60 -12.35 10.85 33.08
C GLU A 60 -13.20 10.63 34.35
N GLN A 61 -14.45 10.22 34.20
CA GLN A 61 -15.36 9.96 35.31
C GLN A 61 -15.07 8.62 36.02
N LEU A 62 -14.28 7.73 35.41
CA LEU A 62 -13.82 6.49 36.05
C LEU A 62 -12.85 6.74 37.21
N TYR A 63 -12.17 7.89 37.22
CA TYR A 63 -11.19 8.22 38.25
C TYR A 63 -11.83 8.81 39.52
N GLY A 64 -13.12 9.16 39.49
CA GLY A 64 -13.80 9.89 40.55
C GLY A 64 -14.88 9.12 41.33
N GLU A 65 -15.50 8.10 40.75
CA GLU A 65 -16.67 7.43 41.35
C GLU A 65 -16.50 5.91 41.49
N ASN A 66 -17.29 5.31 42.39
CA ASN A 66 -17.22 3.92 42.87
C ASN A 66 -17.55 2.83 41.82
N GLY A 67 -17.25 3.03 40.53
CA GLY A 67 -17.57 2.09 39.45
C GLY A 67 -19.02 2.12 38.98
N GLU A 68 -19.82 3.12 39.40
CA GLU A 68 -21.23 3.26 38.97
C GLU A 68 -21.38 3.61 37.48
N SER A 69 -20.31 4.09 36.86
CA SER A 69 -20.21 4.50 35.46
C SER A 69 -19.89 3.37 34.49
N ILE A 70 -19.38 2.24 34.99
CA ILE A 70 -19.03 1.07 34.17
C ILE A 70 -20.26 0.19 34.02
N LEU A 71 -20.69 -0.05 32.79
CA LEU A 71 -21.73 -1.03 32.47
C LEU A 71 -21.15 -2.45 32.50
N HIS A 72 -19.97 -2.63 31.91
CA HIS A 72 -19.31 -3.92 31.82
C HIS A 72 -17.79 -3.77 31.85
N ASN A 73 -17.10 -4.70 32.51
CA ASN A 73 -15.66 -4.81 32.40
C ASN A 73 -15.23 -6.27 32.34
N ASP A 74 -14.29 -6.58 31.47
CA ASP A 74 -13.77 -7.93 31.30
C ASP A 74 -12.30 -7.91 30.85
N TYR A 75 -11.67 -9.07 30.83
CA TYR A 75 -10.37 -9.26 30.19
C TYR A 75 -10.30 -10.63 29.52
N THR A 76 -9.54 -10.70 28.44
CA THR A 76 -9.22 -11.94 27.73
C THR A 76 -7.74 -11.96 27.37
N VAL A 77 -7.29 -13.04 26.74
CA VAL A 77 -5.92 -13.19 26.24
C VAL A 77 -5.99 -13.52 24.77
N THR A 78 -5.11 -12.93 23.97
CA THR A 78 -5.05 -13.20 22.54
C THR A 78 -4.58 -14.63 22.25
N ASP A 79 -5.08 -15.22 21.17
CA ASP A 79 -4.59 -16.51 20.66
C ASP A 79 -3.19 -16.40 20.02
N ASP A 80 -2.70 -17.51 19.47
CA ASP A 80 -1.40 -17.61 18.79
C ASP A 80 -1.26 -16.65 17.59
N ASN A 81 -2.37 -16.13 17.07
CA ASN A 81 -2.44 -15.18 15.96
C ASN A 81 -2.77 -13.75 16.43
N GLY A 82 -2.69 -13.49 17.74
CA GLY A 82 -2.98 -12.17 18.29
C GLY A 82 -4.48 -11.82 18.34
N ARG A 83 -5.39 -12.78 18.10
CA ARG A 83 -6.84 -12.52 18.08
C ARG A 83 -7.43 -12.59 19.46
N TYR A 84 -8.29 -11.63 19.80
CA TYR A 84 -9.06 -11.64 21.04
C TYR A 84 -10.56 -11.65 20.75
N SER A 85 -11.33 -12.22 21.68
CA SER A 85 -12.79 -12.20 21.63
C SER A 85 -13.36 -12.14 23.05
N PHE A 86 -14.30 -11.22 23.24
CA PHE A 86 -15.17 -11.10 24.40
C PHE A 86 -16.54 -11.58 23.99
N ILE A 87 -17.10 -12.55 24.72
CA ILE A 87 -18.47 -13.04 24.51
C ILE A 87 -19.22 -12.78 25.81
N ILE A 88 -20.01 -11.72 25.82
CA ILE A 88 -20.64 -11.21 27.03
C ILE A 88 -22.16 -11.24 26.88
N PRO A 89 -22.92 -11.67 27.90
CA PRO A 89 -24.37 -11.54 27.85
C PRO A 89 -24.71 -10.05 27.80
N ILE A 90 -25.69 -9.69 26.97
CA ILE A 90 -26.20 -8.31 26.94
C ILE A 90 -26.67 -7.95 28.36
N PRO A 91 -26.17 -6.84 28.96
CA PRO A 91 -26.49 -6.50 30.33
C PRO A 91 -28.00 -6.37 30.56
N GLU A 92 -28.48 -7.00 31.63
CA GLU A 92 -29.89 -6.91 32.03
C GLU A 92 -30.23 -5.44 32.35
N GLY A 93 -31.19 -4.87 31.61
CA GLY A 93 -31.60 -3.47 31.75
C GLY A 93 -30.77 -2.46 30.95
N ALA A 94 -29.96 -2.90 29.96
CA ALA A 94 -29.38 -1.99 28.98
C ALA A 94 -30.50 -1.21 28.26
N GLU A 95 -30.35 0.12 28.19
CA GLU A 95 -31.29 1.01 27.49
C GLU A 95 -30.80 1.26 26.05
N LYS A 96 -31.72 1.47 25.11
CA LYS A 96 -31.36 1.88 23.74
C LYS A 96 -30.48 3.14 23.78
N GLY A 97 -29.35 3.12 23.10
CA GLY A 97 -28.44 4.27 23.03
C GLY A 97 -27.04 3.91 22.57
N GLN A 98 -26.19 4.93 22.50
CA GLN A 98 -24.77 4.78 22.23
C GLN A 98 -23.99 4.63 23.54
N TYR A 99 -23.12 3.64 23.55
CA TYR A 99 -22.23 3.31 24.65
C TYR A 99 -20.78 3.52 24.17
N THR A 100 -19.92 3.97 25.07
CA THR A 100 -18.49 4.11 24.79
C THR A 100 -17.75 2.92 25.38
N GLY A 101 -16.96 2.27 24.55
CA GLY A 101 -16.11 1.16 24.92
C GLY A 101 -14.64 1.54 24.83
N TYR A 102 -13.82 0.91 25.69
CA TYR A 102 -12.37 1.04 25.67
C TYR A 102 -11.74 -0.34 25.66
N ILE A 103 -10.84 -0.56 24.70
CA ILE A 103 -9.97 -1.74 24.63
C ILE A 103 -8.55 -1.33 24.99
N GLY A 104 -7.98 -1.98 26.00
CA GLY A 104 -6.59 -1.74 26.41
C GLY A 104 -5.75 -3.00 26.29
N ALA A 105 -4.56 -2.87 25.70
CA ALA A 105 -3.53 -3.89 25.65
C ALA A 105 -2.16 -3.29 26.04
N PRO A 106 -1.22 -4.08 26.60
CA PRO A 106 0.15 -3.63 26.83
C PRO A 106 0.90 -3.14 25.58
N SER A 107 0.52 -3.60 24.39
CA SER A 107 1.05 -3.18 23.10
C SER A 107 0.52 -1.83 22.64
N PHE A 108 -0.61 -1.37 23.18
CA PHE A 108 -1.24 -0.13 22.75
C PHE A 108 -0.57 1.08 23.41
N ASP A 109 -0.31 2.13 22.63
CA ASP A 109 0.17 3.42 23.15
C ASP A 109 -0.87 4.12 24.04
N ALA A 110 -2.16 3.84 23.79
CA ALA A 110 -3.34 4.26 24.55
C ALA A 110 -4.48 3.26 24.38
N PRO A 111 -5.42 3.10 25.34
CA PRO A 111 -6.65 2.37 25.09
C PRO A 111 -7.36 2.90 23.85
N GLU A 112 -7.79 1.98 22.99
CA GLU A 112 -8.58 2.28 21.82
C GLU A 112 -10.03 2.52 22.25
N GLU A 113 -10.56 3.68 21.88
CA GLU A 113 -11.96 4.04 22.09
C GLU A 113 -12.80 3.52 20.92
N PHE A 114 -13.97 2.97 21.22
CA PHE A 114 -14.95 2.57 20.22
C PHE A 114 -16.37 2.90 20.67
N THR A 115 -17.28 2.99 19.70
CA THR A 115 -18.70 3.24 19.96
C THR A 115 -19.52 1.98 19.73
N LEU A 116 -20.47 1.73 20.61
CA LEU A 116 -21.40 0.61 20.58
C LEU A 116 -22.82 1.16 20.55
N ALA A 117 -23.52 1.05 19.42
CA ALA A 117 -24.95 1.34 19.35
C ALA A 117 -25.73 0.11 19.81
N TYR A 118 -26.49 0.24 20.90
CA TYR A 118 -27.34 -0.83 21.41
C TYR A 118 -28.82 -0.47 21.28
N MET A 119 -29.61 -1.47 20.91
CA MET A 119 -31.06 -1.49 21.01
C MET A 119 -31.53 -2.90 21.36
N SER A 120 -32.76 -3.05 21.85
CA SER A 120 -33.31 -4.38 22.15
C SER A 120 -33.52 -5.20 20.88
N GLY A 121 -33.58 -6.53 21.00
CA GLY A 121 -33.79 -7.41 19.84
C GLY A 121 -35.13 -7.18 19.13
N GLU A 122 -36.17 -6.75 19.85
CA GLU A 122 -37.46 -6.39 19.25
C GLU A 122 -37.34 -5.11 18.41
N GLU A 123 -36.70 -4.07 18.97
CA GLU A 123 -36.47 -2.81 18.25
C GLU A 123 -35.56 -3.02 17.03
N TYR A 124 -34.50 -3.82 17.17
CA TYR A 124 -33.59 -4.16 16.07
C TYR A 124 -34.31 -4.89 14.94
N ALA A 125 -35.12 -5.90 15.28
CA ALA A 125 -35.90 -6.66 14.31
C ALA A 125 -36.93 -5.76 13.57
N GLU A 126 -37.54 -4.81 14.27
CA GLU A 126 -38.44 -3.82 13.65
C GLU A 126 -37.69 -2.90 12.69
N ALA A 127 -36.55 -2.33 13.14
CA ALA A 127 -35.72 -1.44 12.33
C ALA A 127 -35.23 -2.14 11.05
N VAL A 128 -34.59 -3.29 11.18
CA VAL A 128 -34.12 -4.08 10.02
C VAL A 128 -35.28 -4.55 9.14
N GLY A 129 -36.42 -4.90 9.74
CA GLY A 129 -37.64 -5.27 9.01
C GLY A 129 -38.13 -4.15 8.08
N ARG A 130 -38.05 -2.88 8.52
CA ARG A 130 -38.38 -1.71 7.68
C ARG A 130 -37.43 -1.59 6.49
N LEU A 131 -36.12 -1.76 6.71
CA LEU A 131 -35.11 -1.68 5.65
C LEU A 131 -35.33 -2.78 4.60
N ASN A 132 -35.56 -4.01 5.04
CA ASN A 132 -35.88 -5.16 4.18
C ASN A 132 -37.14 -4.91 3.35
N ALA A 133 -38.19 -4.35 3.96
CA ALA A 133 -39.44 -4.05 3.26
C ALA A 133 -39.27 -2.95 2.19
N ALA A 134 -38.39 -1.99 2.45
CA ALA A 134 -38.10 -0.88 1.54
C ALA A 134 -37.20 -1.28 0.35
N ALA A 135 -36.61 -2.47 0.33
CA ALA A 135 -35.63 -2.88 -0.69
C ALA A 135 -36.16 -2.83 -2.15
N GLY A 136 -37.48 -2.82 -2.35
CA GLY A 136 -38.11 -2.68 -3.66
C GLY A 136 -38.17 -1.25 -4.23
N ASP A 137 -37.90 -0.22 -3.42
CA ASP A 137 -38.00 1.19 -3.80
C ASP A 137 -36.75 1.96 -3.35
N ALA A 138 -36.02 2.55 -4.30
CA ALA A 138 -34.74 3.21 -4.01
C ALA A 138 -34.88 4.43 -3.08
N GLN A 139 -35.94 5.22 -3.25
CA GLN A 139 -36.14 6.43 -2.47
C GLN A 139 -36.61 6.09 -1.05
N GLU A 140 -37.50 5.12 -0.90
CA GLU A 140 -37.93 4.61 0.39
C GLU A 140 -36.76 3.97 1.15
N PHE A 141 -35.98 3.11 0.48
CA PHE A 141 -34.84 2.45 1.10
C PHE A 141 -33.82 3.45 1.63
N LYS A 142 -33.45 4.46 0.82
CA LYS A 142 -32.54 5.51 1.24
C LYS A 142 -33.08 6.28 2.44
N SER A 143 -34.37 6.65 2.40
CA SER A 143 -35.00 7.39 3.49
C SER A 143 -35.02 6.60 4.80
N VAL A 144 -35.29 5.29 4.75
CA VAL A 144 -35.23 4.42 5.93
C VAL A 144 -33.79 4.26 6.39
N LEU A 145 -32.84 4.02 5.48
CA LEU A 145 -31.41 3.88 5.81
C LEU A 145 -30.86 5.12 6.51
N ASP A 146 -31.19 6.32 6.04
CA ASP A 146 -30.78 7.58 6.68
C ASP A 146 -31.37 7.76 8.09
N GLU A 147 -32.55 7.20 8.34
CA GLU A 147 -33.23 7.28 9.64
C GLU A 147 -32.64 6.30 10.67
N ILE A 148 -32.35 5.06 10.25
CA ILE A 148 -32.02 3.98 11.20
C ILE A 148 -30.59 3.44 11.08
N GLY A 149 -29.85 3.79 10.02
CA GLY A 149 -28.57 3.17 9.68
C GLY A 149 -27.56 3.22 10.83
N GLU A 150 -27.35 4.41 11.41
CA GLU A 150 -26.47 4.58 12.56
C GLU A 150 -26.96 3.79 13.79
N GLU A 151 -28.28 3.72 14.02
CA GLU A 151 -28.87 3.00 15.15
C GLU A 151 -28.65 1.49 15.07
N ILE A 152 -28.65 0.93 13.85
CA ILE A 152 -28.39 -0.50 13.61
C ILE A 152 -26.90 -0.80 13.38
N GLY A 153 -26.01 0.19 13.58
CA GLY A 153 -24.56 0.02 13.52
C GLY A 153 -23.95 0.15 12.11
N PHE A 154 -24.69 0.64 11.12
CA PHE A 154 -24.20 0.85 9.74
C PHE A 154 -23.34 2.13 9.65
N VAL A 155 -22.19 2.10 10.30
CA VAL A 155 -21.20 3.17 10.32
C VAL A 155 -19.78 2.60 10.32
N ASN A 156 -18.90 3.21 9.54
CA ASN A 156 -17.47 2.99 9.55
C ASN A 156 -16.76 4.25 9.04
N SER A 157 -15.42 4.22 8.97
CA SER A 157 -14.58 5.32 8.48
C SER A 157 -14.89 5.72 7.03
N LEU A 158 -15.36 4.80 6.18
CA LEU A 158 -15.74 5.07 4.79
C LEU A 158 -17.13 5.70 4.67
N THR A 159 -18.03 5.53 5.64
CA THR A 159 -19.41 6.07 5.62
C THR A 159 -19.45 7.57 5.30
N SER A 160 -18.48 8.34 5.79
CA SER A 160 -18.38 9.79 5.55
C SER A 160 -17.56 10.17 4.30
N VAL A 161 -16.90 9.20 3.69
CA VAL A 161 -15.94 9.38 2.59
C VAL A 161 -16.61 9.10 1.24
N VAL A 162 -17.42 8.05 1.16
CA VAL A 162 -18.08 7.60 -0.07
C VAL A 162 -19.37 8.36 -0.36
N ASP A 163 -19.85 8.34 -1.60
CA ASP A 163 -21.16 8.86 -1.94
C ASP A 163 -22.27 8.00 -1.29
N ALA A 164 -23.06 8.64 -0.44
CA ALA A 164 -24.09 7.97 0.35
C ALA A 164 -25.28 7.48 -0.50
N ASP A 165 -25.59 8.13 -1.61
CA ASP A 165 -26.71 7.74 -2.48
C ASP A 165 -26.34 6.50 -3.29
N GLU A 166 -25.12 6.46 -3.84
CA GLU A 166 -24.61 5.30 -4.58
C GLU A 166 -24.37 4.09 -3.67
N ALA A 167 -23.80 4.30 -2.47
CA ALA A 167 -23.63 3.24 -1.48
C ALA A 167 -24.99 2.65 -1.03
N ALA A 168 -26.00 3.50 -0.83
CA ALA A 168 -27.33 3.03 -0.47
C ALA A 168 -28.00 2.23 -1.59
N GLU A 169 -27.80 2.60 -2.85
CA GLU A 169 -28.33 1.83 -3.98
C GLU A 169 -27.65 0.46 -4.11
N LEU A 170 -26.33 0.38 -3.90
CA LEU A 170 -25.60 -0.90 -3.84
C LEU A 170 -26.11 -1.78 -2.69
N LEU A 171 -26.28 -1.21 -1.50
CA LEU A 171 -26.81 -1.93 -0.34
C LEU A 171 -28.24 -2.40 -0.61
N ARG A 172 -29.10 -1.55 -1.19
CA ARG A 172 -30.47 -1.92 -1.55
C ARG A 172 -30.52 -3.12 -2.48
N LYS A 173 -29.67 -3.13 -3.53
CA LYS A 173 -29.58 -4.26 -4.46
C LYS A 173 -29.22 -5.54 -3.72
N ALA A 174 -28.21 -5.50 -2.85
CA ALA A 174 -27.82 -6.65 -2.06
C ALA A 174 -28.94 -7.13 -1.12
N VAL A 175 -29.64 -6.21 -0.45
CA VAL A 175 -30.77 -6.53 0.45
C VAL A 175 -31.98 -7.11 -0.32
N ALA A 176 -32.18 -6.68 -1.56
CA ALA A 176 -33.23 -7.22 -2.43
C ALA A 176 -32.94 -8.66 -2.88
N GLU A 177 -31.67 -9.03 -2.99
CA GLU A 177 -31.24 -10.41 -3.29
C GLU A 177 -31.28 -11.30 -2.06
N GLN A 178 -30.79 -10.77 -0.93
CA GLN A 178 -30.78 -11.45 0.36
C GLN A 178 -31.13 -10.47 1.47
N SER A 179 -32.31 -10.69 2.09
CA SER A 179 -32.75 -9.86 3.20
C SER A 179 -31.78 -9.91 4.38
N LEU A 180 -31.60 -8.76 5.02
CA LEU A 180 -30.84 -8.61 6.26
C LEU A 180 -31.43 -9.50 7.37
N SER A 181 -30.55 -10.02 8.22
CA SER A 181 -30.95 -10.76 9.40
C SER A 181 -31.60 -9.84 10.43
N THR A 182 -32.79 -10.19 10.92
CA THR A 182 -33.46 -9.46 12.00
C THR A 182 -32.89 -9.79 13.39
N THR A 183 -31.85 -10.62 13.46
CA THR A 183 -31.32 -11.14 14.73
C THR A 183 -29.78 -11.21 14.82
N ASN A 184 -29.08 -11.14 13.68
CA ASN A 184 -27.62 -11.10 13.62
C ASN A 184 -27.18 -9.73 13.08
N SER A 185 -26.54 -8.93 13.92
CA SER A 185 -26.07 -7.60 13.52
C SER A 185 -24.69 -7.60 12.89
N GLY A 186 -23.82 -8.54 13.28
CA GLY A 186 -22.51 -8.72 12.67
C GLY A 186 -22.60 -9.01 11.18
N ASP A 187 -23.45 -9.96 10.77
CA ASP A 187 -23.61 -10.31 9.34
C ASP A 187 -24.10 -9.10 8.53
N ASN A 188 -25.06 -8.34 9.08
CA ASN A 188 -25.58 -7.15 8.42
C ASN A 188 -24.52 -6.04 8.33
N LYS A 189 -23.70 -5.89 9.38
CA LYS A 189 -22.60 -4.93 9.42
C LYS A 189 -21.52 -5.28 8.41
N LYS A 190 -21.14 -6.57 8.29
CA LYS A 190 -20.19 -7.03 7.25
C LYS A 190 -20.70 -6.73 5.84
N LEU A 191 -21.99 -6.92 5.59
CA LEU A 191 -22.58 -6.53 4.31
C LEU A 191 -22.42 -5.03 4.10
N TYR A 192 -22.80 -4.20 5.07
CA TYR A 192 -22.64 -2.75 4.98
C TYR A 192 -21.18 -2.33 4.72
N ASP A 193 -20.22 -2.89 5.47
CA ASP A 193 -18.79 -2.62 5.30
C ASP A 193 -18.33 -2.98 3.89
N THR A 194 -18.74 -4.15 3.39
CA THR A 194 -18.47 -4.61 2.02
C THR A 194 -18.98 -3.61 0.98
N ILE A 195 -20.21 -3.10 1.14
CA ILE A 195 -20.78 -2.09 0.24
C ILE A 195 -19.98 -0.78 0.28
N THR A 196 -19.60 -0.30 1.46
CA THR A 196 -18.79 0.92 1.56
C THR A 196 -17.39 0.73 0.96
N VAL A 197 -16.80 -0.45 1.08
CA VAL A 197 -15.53 -0.82 0.43
C VAL A 197 -15.67 -0.82 -1.09
N ILE A 198 -16.73 -1.44 -1.62
CA ILE A 198 -17.07 -1.42 -3.05
C ILE A 198 -17.12 0.03 -3.55
N GLN A 199 -17.85 0.88 -2.83
CA GLN A 199 -18.02 2.26 -3.25
C GLN A 199 -16.72 3.07 -3.15
N ALA A 200 -15.91 2.85 -2.11
CA ALA A 200 -14.61 3.47 -1.99
C ALA A 200 -13.66 3.08 -3.13
N PHE A 201 -13.68 1.82 -3.59
CA PHE A 201 -12.94 1.42 -4.80
C PHE A 201 -13.49 2.08 -6.06
N ASN A 202 -14.81 2.10 -6.25
CA ASN A 202 -15.44 2.73 -7.41
C ASN A 202 -15.07 4.21 -7.56
N GLU A 203 -14.97 4.92 -6.44
CA GLU A 203 -14.66 6.34 -6.40
C GLU A 203 -13.16 6.65 -6.35
N ASN A 204 -12.29 5.63 -6.33
CA ASN A 204 -10.84 5.77 -6.11
C ASN A 204 -10.51 6.48 -4.77
N LYS A 205 -11.34 6.25 -3.75
CA LYS A 205 -11.17 6.80 -2.39
C LYS A 205 -10.64 5.79 -1.38
N MET A 206 -10.47 4.53 -1.79
CA MET A 206 -9.80 3.53 -0.96
C MET A 206 -8.33 3.91 -0.77
N THR A 207 -7.90 3.99 0.49
CA THR A 207 -6.52 4.39 0.85
C THR A 207 -5.80 3.31 1.64
N ASP A 208 -6.50 2.68 2.59
CA ASP A 208 -6.00 1.55 3.37
C ASP A 208 -7.04 0.42 3.31
N PHE A 209 -6.78 -0.59 2.47
CA PHE A 209 -7.68 -1.75 2.39
C PHE A 209 -7.43 -2.73 3.53
N ALA A 210 -6.26 -2.67 4.19
CA ALA A 210 -5.93 -3.60 5.26
C ALA A 210 -6.90 -3.47 6.43
N ASP A 211 -7.32 -2.24 6.73
CA ASP A 211 -8.32 -1.92 7.76
C ASP A 211 -9.67 -2.63 7.56
N TYR A 212 -10.03 -2.98 6.33
CA TYR A 212 -11.33 -3.59 6.00
C TYR A 212 -11.23 -5.06 5.56
N ALA A 213 -10.02 -5.58 5.37
CA ALA A 213 -9.80 -6.89 4.79
C ALA A 213 -10.50 -8.04 5.55
N ASP A 214 -10.67 -7.91 6.88
CA ASP A 214 -11.38 -8.88 7.72
C ASP A 214 -12.88 -8.62 7.87
N SER A 215 -13.34 -7.40 7.54
CA SER A 215 -14.72 -6.97 7.78
C SER A 215 -15.61 -7.10 6.55
N ILE A 216 -15.07 -7.57 5.42
CA ILE A 216 -15.82 -7.75 4.18
C ILE A 216 -16.28 -9.19 3.96
N ILE A 217 -17.32 -9.33 3.14
CA ILE A 217 -17.84 -10.60 2.65
C ILE A 217 -17.09 -10.96 1.37
N ILE A 218 -16.34 -12.06 1.43
CA ILE A 218 -15.65 -12.68 0.29
C ILE A 218 -15.68 -14.20 0.49
N ASP A 219 -15.94 -14.96 -0.57
CA ASP A 219 -16.03 -16.42 -0.49
C ASP A 219 -14.62 -17.06 -0.48
N ASN A 220 -13.73 -16.53 -1.32
CA ASN A 220 -12.35 -17.01 -1.42
C ASN A 220 -11.45 -16.34 -0.38
N GLU A 221 -11.43 -16.89 0.84
CA GLU A 221 -10.59 -16.43 1.96
C GLU A 221 -9.09 -16.34 1.59
N LYS A 222 -8.62 -17.12 0.60
CA LYS A 222 -7.22 -17.05 0.13
C LYS A 222 -6.87 -15.70 -0.47
N THR A 223 -7.83 -14.96 -1.00
CA THR A 223 -7.60 -13.62 -1.54
C THR A 223 -7.15 -12.66 -0.43
N ILE A 224 -7.78 -12.73 0.74
CA ILE A 224 -7.40 -11.90 1.89
C ILE A 224 -6.12 -12.42 2.54
N GLU A 225 -5.90 -13.74 2.59
CA GLU A 225 -4.62 -14.32 3.02
C GLU A 225 -3.47 -13.81 2.14
N PHE A 226 -3.60 -13.86 0.81
CA PHE A 226 -2.56 -13.32 -0.09
C PHE A 226 -2.39 -11.81 0.03
N TYR A 227 -3.49 -11.07 0.23
CA TYR A 227 -3.40 -9.66 0.50
C TYR A 227 -2.51 -9.40 1.72
N LYS A 228 -2.81 -10.05 2.85
CA LYS A 228 -2.08 -9.86 4.11
C LYS A 228 -0.65 -10.38 4.04
N ASP A 229 -0.45 -11.60 3.56
CA ASP A 229 0.84 -12.30 3.63
C ASP A 229 1.85 -11.83 2.57
N ILE A 230 1.38 -11.35 1.42
CA ILE A 230 2.24 -11.07 0.26
C ILE A 230 2.20 -9.60 -0.15
N ILE A 231 1.06 -8.92 0.02
CA ILE A 231 0.80 -7.61 -0.57
C ILE A 231 0.85 -6.48 0.46
N SER A 232 0.39 -6.71 1.69
CA SER A 232 0.20 -5.66 2.69
C SER A 232 1.52 -4.93 2.95
N GLY A 233 1.49 -3.61 2.82
CA GLY A 233 2.66 -2.75 2.92
C GLY A 233 3.34 -2.40 1.59
N GLY A 234 3.73 -1.14 1.47
CA GLY A 234 4.66 -0.67 0.44
C GLY A 234 4.09 -0.65 -0.99
N SER A 235 4.88 -1.10 -1.97
CA SER A 235 4.53 -0.94 -3.40
C SER A 235 3.48 -1.93 -3.90
N ALA A 236 3.42 -3.13 -3.32
CA ALA A 236 2.45 -4.15 -3.72
C ALA A 236 1.03 -3.71 -3.37
N GLU A 237 0.82 -3.18 -2.16
CA GLU A 237 -0.45 -2.60 -1.70
C GLU A 237 -0.91 -1.45 -2.58
N ALA A 238 -0.03 -0.51 -2.95
CA ALA A 238 -0.39 0.59 -3.84
C ALA A 238 -0.87 0.09 -5.21
N VAL A 239 -0.25 -0.96 -5.77
CA VAL A 239 -0.70 -1.60 -7.02
C VAL A 239 -2.02 -2.31 -6.83
N PHE A 240 -2.22 -2.98 -5.69
CA PHE A 240 -3.46 -3.65 -5.37
C PHE A 240 -4.62 -2.65 -5.36
N THR A 241 -4.49 -1.58 -4.57
CA THR A 241 -5.52 -0.54 -4.47
C THR A 241 -5.80 0.10 -5.82
N TYR A 242 -4.76 0.39 -6.61
CA TYR A 242 -4.94 0.92 -7.96
C TYR A 242 -5.64 -0.08 -8.90
N ALA A 243 -5.23 -1.35 -8.87
CA ALA A 243 -5.80 -2.39 -9.72
C ALA A 243 -7.28 -2.66 -9.38
N ALA A 244 -7.67 -2.49 -8.12
CA ALA A 244 -9.04 -2.63 -7.65
C ALA A 244 -9.92 -1.38 -7.87
N SER A 245 -9.32 -0.20 -8.03
CA SER A 245 -10.06 1.06 -8.10
C SER A 245 -10.65 1.35 -9.48
N GLY A 246 -11.75 2.13 -9.50
CA GLY A 246 -12.38 2.65 -10.71
C GLY A 246 -13.03 1.59 -11.61
N LYS A 247 -13.41 0.43 -11.05
CA LYS A 247 -13.97 -0.71 -11.82
C LYS A 247 -15.49 -0.70 -11.99
N ASN A 248 -16.20 0.24 -11.38
CA ASN A 248 -17.66 0.30 -11.40
C ASN A 248 -18.30 -1.03 -10.95
N ILE A 249 -17.79 -1.56 -9.84
CA ILE A 249 -18.24 -2.77 -9.16
C ILE A 249 -19.68 -2.58 -8.70
N GLN A 250 -20.57 -3.52 -9.06
CA GLN A 250 -22.00 -3.47 -8.77
C GLN A 250 -22.50 -4.57 -7.82
N SER A 251 -21.66 -5.54 -7.49
CA SER A 251 -22.00 -6.67 -6.62
C SER A 251 -20.80 -7.18 -5.82
N ILE A 252 -21.06 -8.04 -4.84
CA ILE A 252 -20.02 -8.70 -4.04
C ILE A 252 -19.21 -9.68 -4.90
N ASP A 253 -19.85 -10.43 -5.80
CA ASP A 253 -19.17 -11.33 -6.74
C ASP A 253 -18.20 -10.56 -7.68
N GLU A 254 -18.60 -9.36 -8.10
CA GLU A 254 -17.72 -8.48 -8.91
C GLU A 254 -16.56 -7.94 -8.06
N LEU A 255 -16.81 -7.57 -6.80
CA LEU A 255 -15.75 -7.19 -5.87
C LEU A 255 -14.73 -8.31 -5.75
N GLU A 256 -15.17 -9.54 -5.48
CA GLU A 256 -14.29 -10.69 -5.33
C GLU A 256 -13.40 -10.88 -6.56
N THR A 257 -14.00 -10.87 -7.76
CA THR A 257 -13.24 -10.97 -9.02
C THR A 257 -12.19 -9.87 -9.14
N VAL A 258 -12.55 -8.63 -8.78
CA VAL A 258 -11.64 -7.48 -8.81
C VAL A 258 -10.50 -7.61 -7.81
N LEU A 259 -10.78 -8.07 -6.58
CA LEU A 259 -9.75 -8.27 -5.56
C LEU A 259 -8.79 -9.40 -5.97
N GLU A 260 -9.29 -10.52 -6.51
CA GLU A 260 -8.44 -11.59 -7.03
C GLU A 260 -7.54 -11.12 -8.18
N ASP A 261 -8.09 -10.31 -9.09
CA ASP A 261 -7.33 -9.70 -10.18
C ASP A 261 -6.26 -8.76 -9.65
N ALA A 262 -6.60 -7.93 -8.66
CA ALA A 262 -5.67 -7.04 -7.98
C ALA A 262 -4.55 -7.83 -7.28
N VAL A 263 -4.85 -8.95 -6.63
CA VAL A 263 -3.84 -9.84 -6.03
C VAL A 263 -2.84 -10.33 -7.09
N MET A 264 -3.34 -10.89 -8.19
CA MET A 264 -2.46 -11.42 -9.25
C MET A 264 -1.57 -10.35 -9.87
N ILE A 265 -2.13 -9.18 -10.20
CA ILE A 265 -1.39 -8.08 -10.80
C ILE A 265 -0.33 -7.56 -9.83
N SER A 266 -0.66 -7.44 -8.55
CA SER A 266 0.24 -6.94 -7.51
C SER A 266 1.40 -7.89 -7.25
N VAL A 267 1.11 -9.18 -7.07
CA VAL A 267 2.15 -10.19 -6.81
C VAL A 267 3.07 -10.39 -8.01
N VAL A 268 2.57 -10.27 -9.25
CA VAL A 268 3.45 -10.34 -10.43
C VAL A 268 4.31 -9.09 -10.58
N ARG A 269 3.79 -7.90 -10.28
CA ARG A 269 4.53 -6.65 -10.40
C ARG A 269 5.57 -6.45 -9.30
N TYR A 270 5.23 -6.81 -8.06
CA TYR A 270 6.09 -6.71 -6.88
C TYR A 270 6.19 -8.06 -6.16
N PRO A 271 6.88 -9.06 -6.74
CA PRO A 271 6.95 -10.39 -6.15
C PRO A 271 7.93 -10.44 -4.98
N ASP A 272 7.47 -10.91 -3.82
CA ASP A 272 8.34 -11.43 -2.77
C ASP A 272 8.80 -12.87 -3.10
N GLY A 273 9.52 -12.99 -4.21
CA GLY A 273 10.00 -14.26 -4.75
C GLY A 273 9.03 -14.94 -5.72
N ILE A 274 9.62 -15.69 -6.65
CA ILE A 274 8.88 -16.39 -7.73
C ILE A 274 7.88 -17.43 -7.21
N GLY A 275 8.10 -17.95 -6.00
CA GLY A 275 7.19 -18.90 -5.35
C GLY A 275 5.83 -18.29 -5.03
N ASN A 276 5.78 -16.98 -4.72
CA ASN A 276 4.53 -16.30 -4.44
C ASN A 276 3.70 -16.08 -5.72
N ILE A 277 4.36 -15.79 -6.85
CA ILE A 277 3.71 -15.79 -8.18
C ILE A 277 3.14 -17.18 -8.48
N GLU A 278 3.93 -18.24 -8.25
CA GLU A 278 3.48 -19.61 -8.49
C GLU A 278 2.27 -19.98 -7.63
N LYS A 279 2.28 -19.66 -6.33
CA LYS A 279 1.16 -19.91 -5.41
C LYS A 279 -0.11 -19.23 -5.91
N VAL A 280 -0.04 -17.92 -6.16
CA VAL A 280 -1.17 -17.09 -6.59
C VAL A 280 -1.74 -17.56 -7.92
N LEU A 281 -0.90 -17.78 -8.94
CA LEU A 281 -1.39 -18.26 -10.24
C LEU A 281 -1.95 -19.68 -10.19
N LYS A 282 -1.49 -20.52 -9.25
CA LYS A 282 -2.07 -21.86 -9.05
C LYS A 282 -3.42 -21.80 -8.36
N GLU A 283 -3.59 -20.90 -7.40
CA GLU A 283 -4.87 -20.68 -6.71
C GLU A 283 -5.94 -20.29 -7.74
N TYR A 284 -5.65 -19.28 -8.56
CA TYR A 284 -6.62 -18.74 -9.52
C TYR A 284 -6.61 -19.43 -10.88
N LYS A 285 -6.00 -20.63 -11.00
CA LYS A 285 -5.81 -21.27 -12.31
C LYS A 285 -7.12 -21.69 -12.98
N ASP A 286 -8.11 -22.11 -12.20
CA ASP A 286 -9.38 -22.62 -12.72
C ASP A 286 -10.25 -21.48 -13.28
N ARG A 287 -10.16 -20.29 -12.68
CA ARG A 287 -10.80 -19.07 -13.19
C ARG A 287 -10.08 -18.51 -14.43
N THR A 288 -8.76 -18.45 -14.38
CA THR A 288 -7.96 -17.74 -15.39
C THR A 288 -7.52 -18.60 -16.57
N GLY A 289 -7.49 -19.93 -16.42
CA GLY A 289 -6.89 -20.82 -17.40
C GLY A 289 -5.35 -20.77 -17.42
N ALA A 290 -4.71 -20.35 -16.33
CA ALA A 290 -3.26 -20.38 -16.19
C ALA A 290 -2.71 -21.82 -16.34
N LYS A 291 -1.74 -22.03 -17.23
CA LYS A 291 -1.15 -23.35 -17.51
C LYS A 291 -0.09 -23.79 -16.48
N THR A 292 -0.37 -23.59 -15.19
CA THR A 292 0.58 -23.82 -14.08
C THR A 292 1.06 -25.27 -13.97
N ASP A 293 0.23 -26.25 -14.34
CA ASP A 293 0.56 -27.68 -14.21
C ASP A 293 1.73 -28.13 -15.11
N SER A 294 2.04 -27.34 -16.14
CA SER A 294 3.17 -27.59 -17.06
C SER A 294 4.27 -26.51 -16.99
N ALA A 295 4.09 -25.52 -16.12
CA ALA A 295 5.01 -24.41 -15.97
C ALA A 295 6.26 -24.81 -15.17
N LYS A 296 7.39 -24.16 -15.47
CA LYS A 296 8.64 -24.25 -14.72
C LYS A 296 8.96 -22.89 -14.09
N ASN A 297 9.90 -22.84 -13.16
CA ASN A 297 10.35 -21.59 -12.54
C ASN A 297 10.67 -20.48 -13.55
N ALA A 298 11.30 -20.83 -14.68
CA ALA A 298 11.62 -19.88 -15.75
C ALA A 298 10.37 -19.19 -16.36
N ASN A 299 9.21 -19.84 -16.33
CA ASN A 299 7.94 -19.27 -16.80
C ASN A 299 7.40 -18.20 -15.85
N TYR A 300 7.45 -18.47 -14.55
CA TYR A 300 7.10 -17.49 -13.52
C TYR A 300 8.08 -16.32 -13.51
N SER A 301 9.39 -16.59 -13.65
CA SER A 301 10.41 -15.55 -13.82
C SER A 301 10.20 -14.70 -15.07
N ALA A 302 9.60 -15.24 -16.13
CA ALA A 302 9.37 -14.51 -17.38
C ALA A 302 8.31 -13.41 -17.26
N ILE A 303 7.41 -13.49 -16.27
CA ILE A 303 6.38 -12.49 -15.99
C ILE A 303 6.69 -11.63 -14.76
N SER A 304 7.54 -12.14 -13.86
CA SER A 304 8.00 -11.47 -12.64
C SER A 304 8.50 -10.05 -12.90
N GLY A 305 8.01 -9.09 -12.12
CA GLY A 305 8.41 -7.68 -12.16
C GLY A 305 7.85 -6.90 -13.35
N LYS A 306 6.96 -7.50 -14.15
CA LYS A 306 6.34 -6.83 -15.30
C LYS A 306 4.98 -6.25 -14.90
N SER A 307 4.64 -5.15 -15.56
CA SER A 307 3.31 -4.55 -15.46
C SER A 307 2.39 -5.13 -16.52
N TYR A 308 1.14 -5.35 -16.15
CA TYR A 308 0.08 -5.82 -17.04
C TYR A 308 -1.16 -4.97 -16.82
N SER A 309 -1.84 -4.60 -17.92
CA SER A 309 -3.05 -3.79 -17.88
C SER A 309 -4.29 -4.57 -17.41
N SER A 310 -4.23 -5.90 -17.46
CA SER A 310 -5.30 -6.81 -17.04
C SER A 310 -4.73 -8.20 -16.74
N VAL A 311 -5.51 -9.01 -16.00
CA VAL A 311 -5.18 -10.41 -15.76
C VAL A 311 -5.15 -11.21 -17.06
N ASP A 312 -6.04 -10.94 -18.01
CA ASP A 312 -6.00 -11.60 -19.32
C ASP A 312 -4.65 -11.41 -20.04
N ALA A 313 -4.08 -10.20 -20.00
CA ALA A 313 -2.78 -9.91 -20.59
C ALA A 313 -1.64 -10.64 -19.86
N LEU A 314 -1.70 -10.66 -18.52
CA LEU A 314 -0.77 -11.38 -17.65
C LEU A 314 -0.78 -12.89 -17.98
N ILE A 315 -1.98 -13.49 -18.00
CA ILE A 315 -2.17 -14.92 -18.19
C ILE A 315 -1.82 -15.32 -19.62
N GLN A 316 -2.12 -14.48 -20.62
CA GLN A 316 -1.67 -14.70 -21.99
C GLN A 316 -0.14 -14.71 -22.07
N ALA A 317 0.54 -13.75 -21.45
CA ALA A 317 2.00 -13.70 -21.43
C ALA A 317 2.61 -14.91 -20.71
N PHE A 318 2.04 -15.30 -19.58
CA PHE A 318 2.44 -16.50 -18.82
C PHE A 318 2.28 -17.77 -19.67
N ASN A 319 1.09 -18.00 -20.23
CA ASN A 319 0.78 -19.17 -21.04
C ASN A 319 1.62 -19.25 -22.31
N ASN A 320 1.93 -18.12 -22.94
CA ASN A 320 2.85 -18.06 -24.07
C ASN A 320 4.25 -18.54 -23.68
N SER A 321 4.77 -18.09 -22.54
CA SER A 321 6.07 -18.55 -22.03
C SER A 321 6.11 -20.07 -21.83
N VAL A 322 5.00 -20.68 -21.37
CA VAL A 322 4.88 -22.13 -21.15
C VAL A 322 4.91 -22.87 -22.50
N ASN A 323 4.19 -22.38 -23.51
CA ASN A 323 4.12 -23.01 -24.82
C ASN A 323 5.44 -22.89 -25.62
N SER A 324 6.21 -21.82 -25.41
CA SER A 324 7.49 -21.59 -26.09
C SER A 324 8.62 -22.55 -25.67
N ASN A 325 8.42 -23.37 -24.63
CA ASN A 325 9.39 -24.37 -24.16
C ASN A 325 9.51 -25.63 -25.05
N GLY A 326 8.95 -25.62 -26.27
CA GLY A 326 9.09 -26.69 -27.28
C GLY A 326 10.40 -26.69 -28.07
N THR A 327 11.22 -25.64 -27.99
CA THR A 327 12.54 -25.60 -28.63
C THR A 327 13.59 -25.10 -27.65
N GLY A 328 14.28 -26.03 -27.01
CA GLY A 328 15.50 -25.70 -26.29
C GLY A 328 16.57 -25.25 -27.27
N THR A 329 16.89 -23.96 -27.29
CA THR A 329 18.28 -23.47 -27.39
C THR A 329 18.29 -22.05 -26.84
N GLY A 330 19.22 -21.76 -25.94
CA GLY A 330 19.37 -20.43 -25.35
C GLY A 330 19.75 -19.37 -26.39
N GLY A 331 19.43 -18.12 -26.04
CA GLY A 331 20.05 -16.93 -26.58
C GLY A 331 19.42 -16.35 -27.85
N GLY A 332 18.67 -15.26 -27.66
CA GLY A 332 18.89 -13.98 -28.35
C GLY A 332 18.39 -13.79 -29.81
N GLY A 333 17.83 -12.60 -30.06
CA GLY A 333 17.70 -11.95 -31.37
C GLY A 333 16.40 -11.16 -31.49
N GLY A 334 16.34 -9.91 -31.95
CA GLY A 334 17.32 -9.02 -32.60
C GLY A 334 16.63 -7.67 -32.92
N GLY A 335 17.30 -6.66 -33.49
CA GLY A 335 18.66 -6.57 -33.99
C GLY A 335 18.97 -5.20 -34.61
N SER A 336 20.12 -5.08 -35.29
CA SER A 336 20.28 -4.27 -36.51
C SER A 336 21.61 -4.61 -37.20
N THR A 337 21.62 -4.44 -38.52
CA THR A 337 22.54 -5.02 -39.51
C THR A 337 23.68 -4.10 -39.97
N GLY A 338 24.81 -4.70 -40.33
CA GLY A 338 25.87 -4.17 -41.22
C GLY A 338 27.25 -4.70 -40.78
N GLY A 339 28.13 -5.31 -41.57
CA GLY A 339 28.25 -5.49 -43.02
C GLY A 339 29.76 -5.44 -43.37
N GLY A 340 30.33 -6.56 -43.85
CA GLY A 340 31.72 -6.70 -44.34
C GLY A 340 32.65 -7.44 -43.35
N GLY A 341 33.51 -8.40 -43.70
CA GLY A 341 34.00 -8.95 -44.96
C GLY A 341 35.48 -9.34 -44.78
N SER A 342 35.89 -10.52 -45.28
CA SER A 342 37.27 -10.99 -45.57
C SER A 342 37.94 -12.07 -44.68
N THR A 343 37.80 -13.32 -45.16
CA THR A 343 38.77 -14.40 -45.48
C THR A 343 40.21 -14.50 -44.92
N GLY A 344 40.58 -15.76 -44.58
CA GLY A 344 41.90 -16.40 -44.77
C GLY A 344 42.72 -16.61 -43.48
N GLY A 345 43.33 -17.74 -43.14
CA GLY A 345 43.58 -19.03 -43.77
C GLY A 345 44.70 -19.77 -42.98
N GLY A 346 44.47 -21.07 -42.72
CA GLY A 346 45.35 -22.20 -42.34
C GLY A 346 46.80 -22.07 -41.81
N GLY A 347 47.14 -22.95 -40.85
CA GLY A 347 48.53 -23.36 -40.57
C GLY A 347 48.70 -24.21 -39.30
N SER A 348 49.01 -25.50 -39.46
CA SER A 348 49.21 -26.53 -38.42
C SER A 348 50.71 -26.80 -38.18
N THR A 349 51.08 -27.13 -36.93
CA THR A 349 52.19 -27.98 -36.40
C THR A 349 52.55 -27.46 -34.99
N GLY A 350 52.85 -28.21 -33.93
CA GLY A 350 52.98 -29.64 -33.66
C GLY A 350 53.83 -29.76 -32.37
N GLY A 351 53.27 -30.35 -31.30
CA GLY A 351 54.00 -31.05 -30.23
C GLY A 351 54.52 -30.27 -29.02
N GLY A 352 54.06 -30.65 -27.82
CA GLY A 352 54.92 -30.70 -26.63
C GLY A 352 54.36 -30.16 -25.31
N ASN A 353 53.88 -31.10 -24.47
CA ASN A 353 53.85 -31.10 -23.00
C ASN A 353 52.83 -30.24 -22.24
N ILE A 354 52.20 -30.95 -21.30
CA ILE A 354 51.04 -30.60 -20.49
C ILE A 354 51.51 -29.70 -19.34
N ALA A 355 51.15 -28.43 -19.39
CA ALA A 355 51.16 -27.51 -18.26
C ALA A 355 49.85 -26.74 -18.28
N SER A 356 49.18 -26.70 -17.13
CA SER A 356 47.88 -26.05 -16.90
C SER A 356 47.83 -24.65 -17.51
N PRO A 357 46.79 -24.30 -18.29
CA PRO A 357 46.72 -22.98 -18.90
C PRO A 357 46.35 -21.93 -17.85
N ILE A 358 47.32 -21.05 -17.65
CA ILE A 358 47.25 -19.66 -17.23
C ILE A 358 46.00 -18.97 -17.82
N ASN A 359 45.22 -18.37 -16.93
CA ASN A 359 44.09 -17.51 -17.22
C ASN A 359 44.54 -16.26 -18.02
N PRO A 360 44.02 -16.00 -19.24
CA PRO A 360 44.11 -14.68 -19.83
C PRO A 360 43.02 -13.81 -19.21
N SER A 361 43.47 -12.91 -18.34
CA SER A 361 42.72 -11.82 -17.72
C SER A 361 41.73 -11.16 -18.68
N ASN A 362 40.44 -11.40 -18.40
CA ASN A 362 39.32 -10.55 -18.75
C ASN A 362 39.63 -9.12 -18.25
N PRO A 363 39.34 -8.03 -19.00
CA PRO A 363 39.42 -6.69 -18.41
C PRO A 363 38.39 -6.64 -17.27
N THR A 364 38.88 -6.64 -16.04
CA THR A 364 38.05 -6.48 -14.85
C THR A 364 37.40 -5.10 -14.91
N LYS A 365 36.07 -5.09 -15.09
CA LYS A 365 35.21 -4.00 -14.61
C LYS A 365 35.65 -3.73 -13.15
N PRO A 366 35.95 -2.49 -12.74
CA PRO A 366 36.38 -2.23 -11.38
C PRO A 366 35.34 -2.79 -10.40
N GLU A 367 35.74 -3.73 -9.54
CA GLU A 367 34.94 -4.12 -8.38
C GLU A 367 34.91 -2.93 -7.42
N ILE A 368 33.92 -2.05 -7.62
CA ILE A 368 33.49 -1.15 -6.57
C ILE A 368 32.74 -2.03 -5.56
N GLY A 369 33.41 -2.33 -4.45
CA GLY A 369 32.90 -3.22 -3.41
C GLY A 369 31.69 -2.62 -2.69
N ILE A 370 30.50 -2.82 -3.25
CA ILE A 370 29.24 -2.59 -2.55
C ILE A 370 28.94 -3.78 -1.65
N LYS A 371 28.59 -3.48 -0.40
CA LYS A 371 28.19 -4.44 0.64
C LYS A 371 26.69 -4.75 0.65
N PHE A 372 25.92 -4.11 -0.23
CA PHE A 372 24.45 -4.23 -0.25
C PHE A 372 24.00 -5.53 -0.90
N GLU A 373 23.37 -6.39 -0.11
CA GLU A 373 23.00 -7.76 -0.51
C GLU A 373 21.72 -7.80 -1.35
N ASP A 374 20.90 -6.74 -1.25
CA ASP A 374 19.57 -6.60 -1.83
C ASP A 374 19.56 -5.96 -3.23
N LEU A 375 20.72 -5.53 -3.76
CA LEU A 375 20.82 -4.95 -5.11
C LEU A 375 20.60 -5.95 -6.24
N ASN A 376 20.65 -7.25 -5.94
CA ASN A 376 20.32 -8.30 -6.90
C ASN A 376 18.87 -8.20 -7.42
N SER A 377 17.98 -7.53 -6.67
CA SER A 377 16.60 -7.23 -7.08
C SER A 377 16.51 -6.16 -8.17
N VAL A 378 17.54 -5.32 -8.34
CA VAL A 378 17.60 -4.23 -9.31
C VAL A 378 18.94 -4.16 -10.07
N PRO A 379 19.33 -5.21 -10.83
CA PRO A 379 20.62 -5.23 -11.54
C PRO A 379 20.80 -4.04 -12.50
N TRP A 380 19.68 -3.51 -13.02
CA TRP A 380 19.63 -2.33 -13.90
C TRP A 380 20.07 -1.04 -13.19
N ALA A 381 19.88 -0.93 -11.87
CA ALA A 381 20.26 0.23 -11.06
C ALA A 381 21.64 0.07 -10.43
N TYR A 382 22.19 -1.15 -10.42
CA TYR A 382 23.42 -1.48 -9.70
C TYR A 382 24.56 -0.52 -10.01
N GLU A 383 24.79 -0.23 -11.29
CA GLU A 383 25.89 0.65 -11.70
C GLU A 383 25.71 2.09 -11.22
N ALA A 384 24.51 2.65 -11.36
CA ALA A 384 24.18 3.99 -10.87
C ALA A 384 24.35 4.07 -9.34
N ILE A 385 23.81 3.08 -8.62
CA ILE A 385 23.94 2.99 -7.16
C ILE A 385 25.41 2.90 -6.76
N SER A 386 26.22 2.11 -7.48
CA SER A 386 27.66 1.96 -7.25
C SER A 386 28.42 3.27 -7.36
N LYS A 387 28.15 4.01 -8.44
CA LYS A 387 28.80 5.29 -8.72
C LYS A 387 28.43 6.32 -7.66
N LEU A 388 27.14 6.48 -7.39
CA LEU A 388 26.65 7.43 -6.40
C LEU A 388 27.10 7.08 -4.98
N PHE A 389 27.17 5.80 -4.63
CA PHE A 389 27.67 5.36 -3.32
C PHE A 389 29.15 5.68 -3.17
N SER A 390 29.95 5.42 -4.21
CA SER A 390 31.38 5.74 -4.21
C SER A 390 31.67 7.24 -4.17
N ALA A 391 30.78 8.03 -4.75
CA ALA A 391 30.81 9.49 -4.69
C ALA A 391 30.31 10.06 -3.36
N GLY A 392 29.82 9.22 -2.43
CA GLY A 392 29.26 9.66 -1.16
C GLY A 392 27.89 10.34 -1.26
N VAL A 393 27.23 10.24 -2.42
CA VAL A 393 25.92 10.87 -2.69
C VAL A 393 24.80 10.07 -2.06
N ILE A 394 24.85 8.74 -2.17
CA ILE A 394 23.82 7.85 -1.63
C ILE A 394 24.42 6.88 -0.62
N SER A 395 23.64 6.52 0.40
CA SER A 395 24.00 5.53 1.43
C SER A 395 22.90 4.50 1.56
N GLY A 396 23.23 3.32 2.08
CA GLY A 396 22.24 2.30 2.43
C GLY A 396 21.42 2.69 3.66
N ARG A 397 20.32 1.96 3.89
CA ARG A 397 19.52 2.02 5.12
C ARG A 397 20.25 1.35 6.29
N SER A 398 21.11 0.38 5.98
CA SER A 398 22.06 -0.22 6.93
C SER A 398 23.42 -0.44 6.25
N GLU A 399 24.37 -1.08 6.95
CA GLU A 399 25.67 -1.42 6.36
C GLU A 399 25.56 -2.42 5.18
N THR A 400 24.51 -3.23 5.15
CA THR A 400 24.32 -4.32 4.16
C THR A 400 23.01 -4.24 3.36
N ILE A 401 22.15 -3.26 3.64
CA ILE A 401 20.85 -3.09 2.96
C ILE A 401 20.76 -1.70 2.33
N PHE A 402 20.50 -1.68 1.02
CA PHE A 402 20.26 -0.44 0.28
C PHE A 402 18.78 -0.01 0.28
N ALA A 403 17.89 -0.99 0.31
CA ALA A 403 16.45 -0.92 0.12
C ALA A 403 16.05 -0.30 -1.23
N PRO A 404 16.38 -0.92 -2.38
CA PRO A 404 16.21 -0.32 -3.70
C PRO A 404 14.76 -0.03 -4.10
N ASN A 405 13.81 -0.73 -3.48
CA ASN A 405 12.39 -0.63 -3.79
C ASN A 405 11.62 0.27 -2.82
N ASP A 406 12.23 0.72 -1.72
CA ASP A 406 11.58 1.72 -0.86
C ASP A 406 11.36 3.01 -1.66
N PHE A 407 10.26 3.68 -1.35
CA PHE A 407 10.02 5.02 -1.85
C PHE A 407 10.98 6.02 -1.23
N VAL A 408 11.26 7.08 -1.98
CA VAL A 408 12.08 8.19 -1.54
C VAL A 408 11.16 9.30 -1.07
N THR A 409 11.38 9.80 0.14
CA THR A 409 10.66 10.98 0.60
C THR A 409 11.20 12.25 -0.07
N ARG A 410 10.41 13.31 -0.10
CA ARG A 410 10.78 14.57 -0.77
C ARG A 410 12.08 15.16 -0.19
N GLU A 411 12.28 15.08 1.12
CA GLU A 411 13.48 15.56 1.81
C GLU A 411 14.69 14.64 1.58
N GLU A 412 14.48 13.33 1.45
CA GLU A 412 15.53 12.40 1.04
C GLU A 412 16.01 12.71 -0.37
N PHE A 413 15.09 12.96 -1.31
CA PHE A 413 15.45 13.31 -2.68
C PHE A 413 16.18 14.66 -2.75
N ALA A 414 15.76 15.66 -1.97
CA ALA A 414 16.46 16.93 -1.86
C ALA A 414 17.93 16.75 -1.42
N LYS A 415 18.17 15.93 -0.38
CA LYS A 415 19.53 15.58 0.04
C LYS A 415 20.33 14.95 -1.10
N LEU A 416 19.76 13.99 -1.83
CA LEU A 416 20.46 13.31 -2.91
C LEU A 416 20.86 14.28 -4.02
N VAL A 417 19.95 15.15 -4.46
CA VAL A 417 20.22 16.13 -5.53
C VAL A 417 21.25 17.17 -5.09
N VAL A 418 21.10 17.75 -3.90
CA VAL A 418 22.05 18.75 -3.37
C VAL A 418 23.45 18.15 -3.22
N THR A 419 23.55 16.92 -2.73
CA THR A 419 24.84 16.24 -2.57
C THR A 419 25.45 15.88 -3.92
N ALA A 420 24.64 15.38 -4.85
CA ALA A 420 25.07 15.00 -6.21
C ALA A 420 25.68 16.16 -6.99
N PHE A 421 25.03 17.33 -6.94
CA PHE A 421 25.45 18.52 -7.68
C PHE A 421 26.34 19.48 -6.87
N GLY A 422 26.61 19.16 -5.60
CA GLY A 422 27.54 19.94 -4.77
C GLY A 422 26.99 21.27 -4.25
N PHE A 423 25.67 21.39 -4.08
CA PHE A 423 25.00 22.62 -3.61
C PHE A 423 24.86 22.71 -2.08
N ASN A 424 25.74 22.08 -1.30
CA ASN A 424 25.64 22.10 0.16
C ASN A 424 26.14 23.45 0.72
N ASP A 425 25.24 24.27 1.26
CA ASP A 425 25.59 25.55 1.87
C ASP A 425 25.79 25.44 3.39
N ASP A 426 26.82 26.10 3.91
CA ASP A 426 27.10 26.16 5.36
C ASP A 426 26.21 27.17 6.11
N ASN A 427 25.66 28.15 5.37
CA ASN A 427 24.74 29.16 5.90
C ASN A 427 23.47 29.12 5.07
N PHE A 428 22.33 28.88 5.72
CA PHE A 428 21.04 28.78 5.06
C PHE A 428 19.94 29.38 5.91
N THR A 429 18.84 29.80 5.28
CA THR A 429 17.63 30.27 5.96
C THR A 429 16.51 29.25 5.84
N ASN A 430 15.99 28.79 6.99
CA ASN A 430 14.84 27.91 7.02
C ASN A 430 13.54 28.72 6.98
N ASN A 431 12.77 28.55 5.90
CA ASN A 431 11.49 29.23 5.66
C ASN A 431 10.27 28.30 5.83
N TYR A 432 10.48 27.05 6.25
CA TYR A 432 9.43 26.03 6.29
C TYR A 432 9.06 25.65 7.73
N VAL A 433 7.76 25.65 8.04
CA VAL A 433 7.27 25.34 9.41
C VAL A 433 7.35 23.84 9.73
N ASP A 434 7.37 22.99 8.71
CA ASP A 434 7.45 21.54 8.80
C ASP A 434 8.90 21.02 8.65
N VAL A 435 9.90 21.91 8.66
CA VAL A 435 11.32 21.57 8.72
C VAL A 435 11.87 22.02 10.08
N PRO A 436 11.91 21.15 11.10
CA PRO A 436 12.40 21.52 12.42
C PRO A 436 13.89 21.85 12.40
N LYS A 437 14.29 22.85 13.20
CA LYS A 437 15.70 23.20 13.38
C LYS A 437 16.48 22.02 13.95
N GLY A 438 17.61 21.69 13.32
CA GLY A 438 18.48 20.57 13.67
C GLY A 438 18.03 19.22 13.10
N ALA A 439 16.97 19.17 12.30
CA ALA A 439 16.62 17.96 11.56
C ALA A 439 17.74 17.62 10.56
N TRP A 440 18.00 16.32 10.35
CA TRP A 440 19.11 15.86 9.49
C TRP A 440 18.98 16.36 8.04
N TYR A 441 17.77 16.64 7.58
CA TYR A 441 17.47 17.13 6.23
C TYR A 441 17.45 18.66 6.12
N GLU A 442 17.51 19.41 7.23
CA GLU A 442 17.29 20.87 7.24
C GLU A 442 18.24 21.60 6.27
N GLN A 443 19.54 21.34 6.38
CA GLN A 443 20.55 21.97 5.52
C GLN A 443 20.28 21.72 4.03
N TYR A 444 19.94 20.48 3.67
CA TYR A 444 19.74 20.10 2.27
C TYR A 444 18.47 20.72 1.69
N VAL A 445 17.37 20.74 2.46
CA VAL A 445 16.12 21.36 2.03
C VAL A 445 16.30 22.87 1.83
N CYS A 446 16.99 23.53 2.76
CA CYS A 446 17.23 24.97 2.66
C CYS A 446 18.18 25.30 1.51
N SER A 447 19.29 24.56 1.35
CA SER A 447 20.22 24.77 0.23
C SER A 447 19.52 24.54 -1.12
N ALA A 448 18.71 23.48 -1.23
CA ALA A 448 17.92 23.24 -2.44
C ALA A 448 16.97 24.40 -2.76
N THR A 449 16.40 25.04 -1.75
CA THR A 449 15.53 26.21 -1.93
C THR A 449 16.33 27.45 -2.34
N GLU A 450 17.48 27.71 -1.72
CA GLU A 450 18.34 28.86 -2.01
C GLU A 450 18.92 28.84 -3.43
N HIS A 451 19.26 27.65 -3.94
CA HIS A 451 19.71 27.45 -5.32
C HIS A 451 18.56 27.33 -6.33
N GLY A 452 17.30 27.46 -5.89
CA GLY A 452 16.12 27.37 -6.76
C GLY A 452 15.86 25.97 -7.33
N ILE A 453 16.40 24.93 -6.69
CA ILE A 453 16.25 23.52 -7.08
C ILE A 453 14.83 23.04 -6.79
N CYS A 454 14.27 23.42 -5.64
CA CYS A 454 12.91 23.06 -5.24
C CYS A 454 12.15 24.25 -4.68
N ASN A 455 10.82 24.11 -4.65
CA ASN A 455 9.90 25.00 -3.95
C ASN A 455 9.06 24.19 -2.97
N GLY A 456 8.57 24.86 -1.93
CA GLY A 456 7.62 24.31 -0.99
C GLY A 456 6.23 24.04 -1.59
N ILE A 457 5.40 23.35 -0.81
CA ILE A 457 3.99 23.10 -1.08
C ILE A 457 3.17 24.18 -0.36
N GLY A 458 2.66 25.15 -1.12
CA GLY A 458 1.98 26.33 -0.58
C GLY A 458 2.94 27.34 0.07
N ASP A 459 2.43 28.18 0.97
CA ASP A 459 3.16 29.37 1.44
C ASP A 459 4.18 29.10 2.55
N SER A 460 4.20 27.92 3.19
CA SER A 460 5.04 27.72 4.40
C SER A 460 5.49 26.28 4.67
N LYS A 461 5.19 25.31 3.81
CA LYS A 461 5.55 23.90 4.02
C LYS A 461 6.46 23.38 2.92
N PHE A 462 7.37 22.49 3.26
CA PHE A 462 8.17 21.76 2.29
C PHE A 462 7.48 20.47 1.82
N GLY A 463 6.72 19.81 2.71
CA GLY A 463 6.13 18.49 2.48
C GLY A 463 7.01 17.35 3.00
N VAL A 464 7.67 17.54 4.14
CA VAL A 464 8.54 16.51 4.75
C VAL A 464 7.76 15.22 5.04
N GLY A 465 8.36 14.07 4.78
CA GLY A 465 7.79 12.74 5.04
C GLY A 465 6.85 12.24 3.93
N THR A 466 6.55 13.07 2.93
CA THR A 466 5.76 12.65 1.76
C THR A 466 6.66 11.99 0.72
N ASN A 467 6.18 10.93 0.09
CA ASN A 467 6.87 10.30 -1.03
C ASN A 467 6.93 11.25 -2.23
N ILE A 468 8.09 11.36 -2.86
CA ILE A 468 8.28 12.27 -3.98
C ILE A 468 7.60 11.74 -5.25
N LYS A 469 6.81 12.60 -5.90
CA LYS A 469 6.21 12.33 -7.20
C LYS A 469 7.25 12.37 -8.31
N ARG A 470 7.06 11.56 -9.35
CA ARG A 470 7.96 11.50 -10.52
C ARG A 470 8.08 12.84 -11.24
N GLN A 471 6.99 13.58 -11.40
CA GLN A 471 7.04 14.90 -12.02
C GLN A 471 7.84 15.92 -11.17
N ASP A 472 7.76 15.82 -9.84
CA ASP A 472 8.51 16.71 -8.94
C ASP A 472 10.01 16.40 -8.95
N MET A 473 10.38 15.13 -9.08
CA MET A 473 11.77 14.74 -9.28
C MET A 473 12.34 15.37 -10.55
N CYS A 474 11.59 15.33 -11.66
CA CYS A 474 12.01 15.96 -12.90
C CYS A 474 12.27 17.45 -12.71
N VAL A 475 11.36 18.17 -12.03
CA VAL A 475 11.53 19.60 -11.74
C VAL A 475 12.81 19.84 -10.94
N MET A 476 13.05 19.07 -9.89
CA MET A 476 14.24 19.23 -9.05
C MET A 476 15.54 18.96 -9.81
N ILE A 477 15.60 17.89 -10.61
CA ILE A 477 16.78 17.57 -11.41
C ILE A 477 17.01 18.63 -12.50
N TYR A 478 15.96 19.03 -13.20
CA TYR A 478 16.03 20.05 -14.25
C TYR A 478 16.53 21.39 -13.70
N ASN A 479 16.04 21.80 -12.52
CA ASN A 479 16.50 23.02 -11.87
C ASN A 479 17.94 22.91 -11.35
N ALA A 480 18.34 21.74 -10.83
CA ALA A 480 19.74 21.51 -10.41
C ALA A 480 20.72 21.62 -11.59
N ILE A 481 20.37 21.06 -12.75
CA ILE A 481 21.14 21.20 -13.99
C ILE A 481 21.27 22.68 -14.37
N LYS A 482 20.17 23.44 -14.32
CA LYS A 482 20.18 24.89 -14.61
C LYS A 482 21.01 25.69 -13.60
N ALA A 483 20.91 25.36 -12.32
CA ALA A 483 21.70 26.00 -11.26
C ALA A 483 23.20 25.73 -11.44
N ASN A 484 23.57 24.58 -12.02
CA ASN A 484 24.95 24.23 -12.35
C ASN A 484 25.48 24.96 -13.61
N GLY A 485 24.64 25.75 -14.28
CA GLY A 485 24.98 26.50 -15.49
C GLY A 485 24.75 25.75 -16.80
N ASP A 486 24.20 24.54 -16.74
CA ASP A 486 23.88 23.72 -17.90
C ASP A 486 22.46 24.02 -18.42
N SER A 487 22.20 23.68 -19.68
CA SER A 487 20.87 23.88 -20.29
C SER A 487 20.47 22.66 -21.10
N LEU A 488 19.25 22.19 -20.88
CA LEU A 488 18.62 21.15 -21.70
C LEU A 488 17.70 21.79 -22.74
N ALA A 489 17.69 21.22 -23.94
CA ALA A 489 16.77 21.66 -24.98
C ALA A 489 15.34 21.27 -24.60
N SER A 490 14.43 22.24 -24.63
CA SER A 490 13.00 21.97 -24.49
C SER A 490 12.52 21.12 -25.67
N ALA A 491 11.68 20.13 -25.37
CA ALA A 491 11.11 19.21 -26.34
C ALA A 491 9.66 18.90 -25.97
N GLY A 492 8.88 18.46 -26.97
CA GLY A 492 7.54 17.96 -26.74
C GLY A 492 7.57 16.69 -25.90
N ILE A 493 6.49 16.45 -25.15
CA ILE A 493 6.32 15.25 -24.33
C ILE A 493 5.62 14.19 -25.19
N GLU A 494 6.28 13.05 -25.41
CA GLU A 494 5.77 11.97 -26.26
C GLU A 494 5.11 10.82 -25.46
N PHE A 495 4.69 11.08 -24.22
CA PHE A 495 3.99 10.10 -23.38
C PHE A 495 2.47 10.16 -23.57
N SER A 496 1.79 9.01 -23.45
CA SER A 496 0.33 8.89 -23.63
C SER A 496 -0.47 9.56 -22.51
N ASP A 497 0.11 9.70 -21.32
CA ASP A 497 -0.41 10.39 -20.15
C ASP A 497 0.18 11.80 -19.99
N ALA A 498 0.70 12.40 -21.08
CA ALA A 498 1.28 13.74 -21.03
C ALA A 498 0.29 14.83 -20.55
N ALA A 499 -1.02 14.59 -20.70
CA ALA A 499 -2.07 15.49 -20.22
C ALA A 499 -2.20 15.53 -18.69
N ASP A 500 -1.70 14.49 -17.99
CA ASP A 500 -1.75 14.40 -16.53
C ASP A 500 -0.54 15.05 -15.86
N ILE A 501 0.45 15.50 -16.65
CA ILE A 501 1.62 16.23 -16.18
C ILE A 501 1.20 17.66 -15.85
N ALA A 502 1.46 18.08 -14.62
CA ALA A 502 1.15 19.44 -14.20
C ALA A 502 1.94 20.49 -15.01
N ASP A 503 1.32 21.64 -15.29
CA ASP A 503 1.93 22.72 -16.10
C ASP A 503 3.34 23.11 -15.61
N TYR A 504 3.55 23.15 -14.29
CA TYR A 504 4.84 23.51 -13.68
C TYR A 504 5.95 22.48 -13.96
N ALA A 505 5.59 21.23 -14.26
CA ALA A 505 6.51 20.13 -14.50
C ALA A 505 6.73 19.84 -15.99
N SER A 506 5.85 20.32 -16.87
CA SER A 506 5.85 20.02 -18.30
C SER A 506 7.20 20.27 -18.98
N GLU A 507 7.81 21.44 -18.77
CA GLU A 507 9.11 21.77 -19.36
C GLU A 507 10.22 20.82 -18.87
N ALA A 508 10.26 20.57 -17.56
CA ALA A 508 11.27 19.72 -16.95
C ALA A 508 11.16 18.27 -17.44
N VAL A 509 9.93 17.73 -17.52
CA VAL A 509 9.68 16.37 -18.01
C VAL A 509 10.08 16.25 -19.47
N GLY A 510 9.64 17.18 -20.33
CA GLY A 510 9.98 17.15 -21.77
C GLY A 510 11.49 17.23 -22.02
N ALA A 511 12.17 18.15 -21.33
CA ALA A 511 13.62 18.33 -21.46
C ALA A 511 14.41 17.10 -21.00
N LEU A 512 14.06 16.53 -19.85
CA LEU A 512 14.76 15.37 -19.29
C LEU A 512 14.47 14.07 -20.05
N ALA A 513 13.25 13.92 -20.59
CA ALA A 513 12.90 12.80 -21.46
C ALA A 513 13.68 12.86 -22.78
N ASN A 514 13.73 14.02 -23.43
CA ASN A 514 14.50 14.22 -24.66
C ASN A 514 16.01 14.04 -24.45
N ALA A 515 16.50 14.39 -23.26
CA ALA A 515 17.89 14.16 -22.86
C ALA A 515 18.21 12.69 -22.51
N GLY A 516 17.20 11.81 -22.43
CA GLY A 516 17.37 10.42 -22.01
C GLY A 516 17.67 10.24 -20.51
N VAL A 517 17.53 11.30 -19.71
CA VAL A 517 17.72 11.25 -18.26
C VAL A 517 16.59 10.46 -17.60
N VAL A 518 15.36 10.72 -18.04
CA VAL A 518 14.16 10.07 -17.55
C VAL A 518 13.50 9.30 -18.67
N ASN A 519 13.15 8.05 -18.37
CA ASN A 519 12.37 7.20 -19.26
C ASN A 519 10.97 6.97 -18.68
N GLY A 520 10.03 6.63 -19.56
CA GLY A 520 8.69 6.22 -19.16
C GLY A 520 8.69 4.92 -18.34
N VAL A 521 7.57 4.62 -17.69
CA VAL A 521 7.38 3.43 -16.84
C VAL A 521 6.94 2.19 -17.62
N GLY A 522 6.77 2.31 -18.95
CA GLY A 522 6.24 1.26 -19.83
C GLY A 522 5.00 1.76 -20.58
N ASP A 523 4.61 1.07 -21.67
CA ASP A 523 3.38 1.35 -22.43
C ASP A 523 3.19 2.81 -22.87
N ASN A 524 4.31 3.49 -23.14
CA ASN A 524 4.37 4.92 -23.47
C ASN A 524 3.88 5.86 -22.36
N LEU A 525 3.83 5.43 -21.09
CA LEU A 525 3.42 6.22 -19.94
C LEU A 525 4.61 6.84 -19.20
N PHE A 526 4.43 8.05 -18.69
CA PHE A 526 5.35 8.73 -17.79
C PHE A 526 5.07 8.45 -16.32
N ASP A 527 3.79 8.35 -15.96
CA ASP A 527 3.21 8.31 -14.62
C ASP A 527 3.60 9.53 -13.76
N PRO A 528 3.01 10.72 -14.01
CA PRO A 528 3.41 11.97 -13.34
C PRO A 528 3.14 11.98 -11.83
N ASN A 529 2.08 11.30 -11.39
CA ASN A 529 1.65 11.28 -9.99
C ASN A 529 2.22 10.09 -9.20
N GLY A 530 2.77 9.08 -9.88
CA GLY A 530 3.46 7.97 -9.25
C GLY A 530 4.66 8.41 -8.42
N THR A 531 4.97 7.62 -7.40
CA THR A 531 6.13 7.81 -6.53
C THR A 531 7.35 7.06 -7.08
N ALA A 532 8.55 7.50 -6.72
CA ALA A 532 9.78 6.85 -7.18
C ALA A 532 10.48 6.06 -6.08
N THR A 533 11.06 4.92 -6.49
CA THR A 533 11.90 4.10 -5.61
C THR A 533 13.32 4.65 -5.51
N ARG A 534 14.05 4.23 -4.48
CA ARG A 534 15.47 4.58 -4.27
C ARG A 534 16.35 4.18 -5.47
N ALA A 535 16.08 3.05 -6.09
CA ALA A 535 16.80 2.61 -7.30
C ALA A 535 16.51 3.53 -8.50
N GLN A 536 15.25 3.94 -8.69
CA GLN A 536 14.87 4.85 -9.77
C GLN A 536 15.47 6.24 -9.57
N ALA A 537 15.43 6.77 -8.35
CA ALA A 537 16.07 8.02 -7.98
C ALA A 537 17.59 7.98 -8.25
N ALA A 538 18.27 6.89 -7.88
CA ALA A 538 19.69 6.71 -8.14
C ALA A 538 20.01 6.71 -9.65
N VAL A 539 19.24 6.01 -10.47
CA VAL A 539 19.46 6.00 -11.92
C VAL A 539 19.24 7.37 -12.54
N ILE A 540 18.15 8.06 -12.18
CA ILE A 540 17.85 9.39 -12.73
C ILE A 540 18.95 10.39 -12.36
N ILE A 541 19.41 10.40 -11.11
CA ILE A 541 20.51 11.26 -10.67
C ILE A 541 21.80 10.91 -11.40
N ASN A 542 22.15 9.63 -11.50
CA ASN A 542 23.36 9.21 -12.21
C ASN A 542 23.32 9.62 -13.68
N ASN A 543 22.18 9.42 -14.37
CA ASN A 543 22.01 9.82 -15.76
C ASN A 543 22.18 11.34 -15.92
N ALA A 544 21.60 12.13 -15.00
CA ALA A 544 21.75 13.58 -15.02
C ALA A 544 23.21 14.03 -14.84
N LEU A 545 23.97 13.35 -13.98
CA LEU A 545 25.40 13.63 -13.78
C LEU A 545 26.26 13.19 -14.97
N GLU A 546 25.91 12.08 -15.65
CA GLU A 546 26.64 11.60 -16.83
C GLU A 546 26.45 12.47 -18.08
N MET A 547 25.54 13.44 -18.03
CA MET A 547 25.39 14.45 -19.08
C MET A 547 26.44 15.57 -19.04
N GLN A 548 27.13 15.73 -17.91
CA GLN A 548 28.22 16.70 -17.71
C GLN A 548 29.53 16.13 -18.24
#